data_AF-A0A6B3DXT4-F1
#
_entry.id   AF-A0A6B3DXT4-F1
#
_cell.length_a   1.000
_cell.length_b   1.000
_cell.length_c   1.000
_cell.angle_alpha   90.00
_cell.angle_beta   90.00
_cell.angle_gamma   90.00
#
_symmetry.space_group_name_H-M   'P 1'
#
loop_
_entity.id
_entity.type
_entity.pdbx_description
1 polymer ?
#
loop_
_entity_poly.entity_id
_entity_poly.type
_entity_poly.pdbx_seq_one_letter_code
_entity_poly.pdbx_strand_id
1 'polypeptide(L)'
;MTQSASSAYLRFPHPHGELVAFTAEDDVWLAPLDGGRAWRVSADNVPVNHPRISPDGATVAWTSTRDGAPEAHIAPVEGGPARRLTHWGSWRTQVRGWTPDGQVLAISTQGQASLRRSWARSVPLDGGPATTLPYGPVGDVAHGPHTVLLSATMGREAAWWKRYRGGTAGKLWIDREGEGEFVRLHAELDGNIEYPLWVGDRIAFLSDHEGTGALYSSLADGSDLRRHTPLGGFYARHAATDGARVVYSSAGELWLLDDLDGAEPRRLDIRLGGPRVDLQPHPVNAARWFGSAAPDHTARGSAVAVRGAVHWVT
;
A
#
# COMPACT_ATOMS: atom_id res chain seq x y z
N MET A 1 -11.19 5.33 34.32
CA MET A 1 -11.27 4.57 33.05
C MET A 1 -10.42 5.31 32.04
N THR A 2 -9.22 4.81 31.76
CA THR A 2 -8.30 5.36 30.76
C THR A 2 -8.97 5.26 29.39
N GLN A 3 -9.34 6.40 28.82
CA GLN A 3 -9.91 6.50 27.50
C GLN A 3 -8.88 5.95 26.51
N SER A 4 -9.18 4.79 25.93
CA SER A 4 -8.39 4.18 24.86
C SER A 4 -8.11 5.24 23.80
N ALA A 5 -6.83 5.51 23.52
CA ALA A 5 -6.43 6.40 22.45
C ALA A 5 -7.17 5.96 21.19
N SER A 6 -8.00 6.84 20.61
CA SER A 6 -8.82 6.47 19.46
C SER A 6 -7.91 5.99 18.33
N SER A 7 -7.88 4.68 18.11
CA SER A 7 -6.96 4.00 17.20
C SER A 7 -7.23 4.46 15.77
N ALA A 8 -6.33 5.27 15.22
CA ALA A 8 -6.31 5.50 13.78
C ALA A 8 -6.07 4.17 13.05
N TYR A 9 -6.60 4.03 11.83
CA TYR A 9 -6.38 2.82 11.02
C TYR A 9 -5.21 3.08 10.06
N LEU A 10 -4.01 2.62 10.43
CA LEU A 10 -2.75 2.87 9.74
C LEU A 10 -2.51 1.81 8.65
N ARG A 11 -2.11 2.24 7.46
CA ARG A 11 -1.87 1.37 6.28
C ARG A 11 -0.67 1.82 5.45
N PHE A 12 -0.22 0.94 4.56
CA PHE A 12 0.79 1.23 3.53
C PHE A 12 2.08 1.89 4.06
N PRO A 13 2.72 1.35 5.11
CA PRO A 13 3.91 1.97 5.67
C PRO A 13 5.11 1.92 4.71
N HIS A 14 6.10 2.77 4.95
CA HIS A 14 7.43 2.73 4.34
C HIS A 14 8.45 3.39 5.30
N PRO A 15 9.53 2.71 5.71
CA PRO A 15 10.54 3.27 6.60
C PRO A 15 11.63 3.97 5.79
N HIS A 16 12.28 4.98 6.37
CA HIS A 16 13.53 5.54 5.85
C HIS A 16 14.18 6.43 6.91
N GLY A 17 15.47 6.25 7.20
CA GLY A 17 16.16 7.01 8.25
C GLY A 17 15.45 6.88 9.59
N GLU A 18 15.07 7.98 10.22
CA GLU A 18 14.32 7.95 11.50
C GLU A 18 12.80 7.99 11.32
N LEU A 19 12.29 7.87 10.09
CA LEU A 19 10.89 8.14 9.75
C LEU A 19 10.17 6.93 9.18
N VAL A 20 8.85 6.91 9.39
CA VAL A 20 7.90 6.06 8.67
C VAL A 20 6.86 6.92 7.98
N ALA A 21 6.71 6.75 6.67
CA ALA A 21 5.57 7.26 5.92
C ALA A 21 4.44 6.21 5.93
N PHE A 22 3.19 6.65 5.99
CA PHE A 22 2.02 5.75 5.98
C PHE A 22 0.75 6.50 5.56
N THR A 23 -0.33 5.75 5.34
CA THR A 23 -1.66 6.29 5.07
C THR A 23 -2.56 6.15 6.29
N ALA A 24 -3.24 7.23 6.66
CA ALA A 24 -4.33 7.24 7.63
C ALA A 24 -5.29 8.40 7.32
N GLU A 25 -6.58 8.24 7.60
CA GLU A 25 -7.59 9.27 7.28
C GLU A 25 -7.53 9.73 5.82
N ASP A 26 -7.32 8.78 4.91
CA ASP A 26 -7.20 9.00 3.47
C ASP A 26 -6.04 9.94 3.03
N ASP A 27 -5.15 10.31 3.95
CA ASP A 27 -3.98 11.16 3.70
C ASP A 27 -2.64 10.43 3.95
N VAL A 28 -1.56 10.99 3.39
CA VAL A 28 -0.17 10.62 3.68
C VAL A 28 0.27 11.31 4.96
N TRP A 29 0.86 10.54 5.86
CA TRP A 29 1.43 10.98 7.12
C TRP A 29 2.87 10.49 7.26
N LEU A 30 3.65 11.21 8.06
CA LEU A 30 4.94 10.75 8.56
C LEU A 30 4.99 10.80 10.09
N ALA A 31 5.77 9.91 10.68
CA ALA A 31 6.06 9.87 12.11
C ALA A 31 7.49 9.35 12.36
N PRO A 32 8.07 9.58 13.56
CA PRO A 32 9.30 8.91 13.96
C PRO A 32 9.11 7.39 14.08
N LEU A 33 10.15 6.62 13.73
CA LEU A 33 10.16 5.14 13.86
C LEU A 33 10.17 4.65 15.32
N ASP A 34 10.55 5.52 16.26
CA ASP A 34 10.42 5.25 17.70
C ASP A 34 9.02 5.60 18.23
N GLY A 35 8.11 6.02 17.35
CA GLY A 35 6.75 6.42 17.70
C GLY A 35 6.62 7.91 18.02
N GLY A 36 5.47 8.29 18.57
CA GLY A 36 5.16 9.66 18.92
C GLY A 36 4.23 10.35 17.92
N ARG A 37 4.39 11.66 17.76
CA ARG A 37 3.44 12.50 17.01
C ARG A 37 3.70 12.43 15.50
N ALA A 38 2.68 12.07 14.74
CA ALA A 38 2.70 12.15 13.29
C ALA A 38 2.33 13.56 12.77
N TRP A 39 2.82 13.91 11.58
CA TRP A 39 2.39 15.07 10.80
C TRP A 39 1.89 14.64 9.42
N ARG A 40 0.99 15.46 8.87
CA ARG A 40 0.32 15.19 7.61
C ARG A 40 1.06 15.85 6.45
N VAL A 41 1.19 15.14 5.33
CA VAL A 41 1.84 15.64 4.10
C VAL A 41 0.86 15.88 2.97
N SER A 42 -0.23 15.12 2.87
CA SER A 42 -1.30 15.39 1.89
C SER A 42 -2.55 15.93 2.58
N ALA A 43 -3.42 16.54 1.77
CA ALA A 43 -4.79 16.89 2.15
C ALA A 43 -5.65 16.76 0.88
N ASP A 44 -5.64 15.56 0.29
CA ASP A 44 -6.16 15.34 -1.05
C ASP A 44 -7.71 15.23 -1.07
N ASN A 45 -8.34 15.08 0.10
CA ASN A 45 -9.78 14.84 0.28
C ASN A 45 -10.32 13.63 -0.52
N VAL A 46 -9.43 12.70 -0.82
CA VAL A 46 -9.71 11.41 -1.46
C VAL A 46 -8.73 10.36 -0.95
N PRO A 47 -9.05 9.06 -1.03
CA PRO A 47 -8.13 8.02 -0.58
C PRO A 47 -6.79 8.03 -1.33
N VAL A 48 -5.71 8.17 -0.57
CA VAL A 48 -4.33 7.92 -1.06
C VAL A 48 -3.83 6.52 -0.65
N ASN A 49 -2.79 6.02 -1.31
CA ASN A 49 -2.13 4.78 -0.92
C ASN A 49 -0.66 4.70 -1.36
N HIS A 50 0.07 3.74 -0.78
CA HIS A 50 1.47 3.44 -1.07
C HIS A 50 2.41 4.65 -1.05
N PRO A 51 2.48 5.42 0.06
CA PRO A 51 3.55 6.39 0.23
C PRO A 51 4.91 5.69 0.30
N ARG A 52 5.92 6.25 -0.37
CA ARG A 52 7.29 5.73 -0.47
C ARG A 52 8.26 6.88 -0.33
N ILE A 53 9.12 6.85 0.68
CA ILE A 53 10.19 7.83 0.88
C ILE A 53 11.32 7.53 -0.10
N SER A 54 11.87 8.56 -0.75
CA SER A 54 12.97 8.44 -1.70
C SER A 54 14.25 7.92 -1.04
N PRO A 55 15.17 7.31 -1.80
CA PRO A 55 16.43 6.79 -1.24
C PRO A 55 17.31 7.86 -0.58
N ASP A 56 17.16 9.12 -0.96
CA ASP A 56 17.84 10.27 -0.36
C ASP A 56 17.10 10.88 0.85
N GLY A 57 15.91 10.37 1.19
CA GLY A 57 15.09 10.83 2.30
C GLY A 57 14.40 12.18 2.09
N ALA A 58 14.54 12.82 0.93
CA ALA A 58 14.06 14.19 0.71
C ALA A 58 12.59 14.27 0.26
N THR A 59 12.09 13.24 -0.41
CA THR A 59 10.80 13.25 -1.11
C THR A 59 9.95 12.05 -0.70
N VAL A 60 8.63 12.23 -0.62
CA VAL A 60 7.67 11.12 -0.54
C VAL A 60 6.82 11.07 -1.82
N ALA A 61 6.71 9.89 -2.41
CA ALA A 61 5.84 9.60 -3.54
C ALA A 61 4.63 8.77 -3.11
N TRP A 62 3.43 9.02 -3.64
CA TRP A 62 2.23 8.21 -3.35
C TRP A 62 1.29 8.14 -4.56
N THR A 63 0.28 7.29 -4.45
CA THR A 63 -0.81 7.20 -5.42
C THR A 63 -2.04 7.94 -4.90
N SER A 64 -2.59 8.85 -5.70
CA SER A 64 -3.79 9.63 -5.36
C SER A 64 -4.80 9.61 -6.51
N THR A 65 -6.10 9.62 -6.18
CA THR A 65 -7.20 9.70 -7.15
C THR A 65 -7.82 11.11 -7.23
N ARG A 66 -7.15 12.13 -6.69
CA ARG A 66 -7.74 13.47 -6.52
C ARG A 66 -8.12 14.12 -7.84
N ASP A 67 -7.45 13.70 -8.91
CA ASP A 67 -7.65 14.18 -10.28
C ASP A 67 -8.45 13.19 -11.16
N GLY A 68 -9.21 12.29 -10.55
CA GLY A 68 -10.04 11.29 -11.22
C GLY A 68 -9.41 9.89 -11.22
N ALA A 69 -8.52 9.61 -12.17
CA ALA A 69 -7.79 8.34 -12.20
C ALA A 69 -6.64 8.33 -11.18
N PRO A 70 -6.19 7.15 -10.70
CA PRO A 70 -5.00 7.03 -9.88
C PRO A 70 -3.74 7.55 -10.60
N GLU A 71 -2.96 8.38 -9.93
CA GLU A 71 -1.72 8.97 -10.46
C GLU A 71 -0.66 9.10 -9.37
N ALA A 72 0.60 9.05 -9.79
CA ALA A 72 1.74 9.28 -8.92
C ALA A 72 1.87 10.76 -8.59
N HIS A 73 2.05 11.05 -7.30
CA HIS A 73 2.24 12.38 -6.74
C HIS A 73 3.48 12.38 -5.85
N ILE A 74 4.09 13.54 -5.69
CA ILE A 74 5.22 13.74 -4.77
C ILE A 74 5.09 15.01 -3.94
N ALA A 75 5.77 15.04 -2.80
CA ALA A 75 5.99 16.22 -1.97
C ALA A 75 7.30 16.07 -1.19
N PRO A 76 7.91 17.17 -0.71
CA PRO A 76 9.00 17.10 0.23
C PRO A 76 8.59 16.36 1.52
N VAL A 77 9.50 15.60 2.12
CA VAL A 77 9.28 14.88 3.39
C VAL A 77 8.94 15.81 4.56
N GLU A 78 9.56 16.98 4.58
CA GLU A 78 9.30 18.06 5.55
C GLU A 78 7.93 18.75 5.35
N GLY A 79 7.19 18.35 4.31
CA GLY A 79 5.95 19.00 3.88
C GLY A 79 6.20 20.13 2.88
N GLY A 80 5.12 20.59 2.26
CA GLY A 80 5.17 21.58 1.18
C GLY A 80 4.16 21.27 0.07
N PRO A 81 4.21 22.01 -1.05
CA PRO A 81 3.29 21.79 -2.14
C PRO A 81 3.51 20.42 -2.80
N ALA A 82 2.41 19.66 -2.91
CA ALA A 82 2.39 18.41 -3.66
C ALA A 82 2.34 18.66 -5.16
N ARG A 83 3.07 17.86 -5.94
CA ARG A 83 3.05 17.89 -7.40
C ARG A 83 2.64 16.53 -7.97
N ARG A 84 1.79 16.56 -8.99
CA ARG A 84 1.44 15.38 -9.81
C ARG A 84 2.58 15.06 -10.78
N LEU A 85 2.99 13.79 -10.87
CA LEU A 85 4.03 13.32 -11.77
C LEU A 85 3.49 12.63 -13.02
N THR A 86 2.37 11.90 -12.91
CA THR A 86 1.82 11.13 -14.03
C THR A 86 0.46 11.64 -14.47
N HIS A 87 0.19 11.54 -15.78
CA HIS A 87 -1.08 11.91 -16.41
C HIS A 87 -1.55 10.77 -17.32
N TRP A 88 -1.64 9.57 -16.75
CA TRP A 88 -1.83 8.33 -17.48
C TRP A 88 -3.29 7.92 -17.64
N GLY A 89 -4.18 8.37 -16.74
CA GLY A 89 -5.59 7.99 -16.81
C GLY A 89 -5.86 6.48 -16.60
N SER A 90 -4.88 5.73 -16.10
CA SER A 90 -5.02 4.28 -15.88
C SER A 90 -5.59 3.99 -14.49
N TRP A 91 -6.64 3.17 -14.44
CA TRP A 91 -7.22 2.67 -13.18
C TRP A 91 -6.33 1.73 -12.37
N ARG A 92 -5.13 1.41 -12.89
CA ARG A 92 -4.18 0.46 -12.31
C ARG A 92 -2.80 1.09 -12.07
N THR A 93 -2.70 2.42 -12.11
CA THR A 93 -1.47 3.12 -11.69
C THR A 93 -1.30 3.00 -10.18
N GLN A 94 -0.13 2.58 -9.75
CA GLN A 94 0.24 2.48 -8.35
C GLN A 94 1.75 2.68 -8.17
N VAL A 95 2.14 3.58 -7.28
CA VAL A 95 3.51 3.73 -6.79
C VAL A 95 3.90 2.49 -5.99
N ARG A 96 5.06 1.92 -6.28
CA ARG A 96 5.59 0.74 -5.57
C ARG A 96 6.85 1.04 -4.78
N GLY A 97 7.65 1.99 -5.25
CA GLY A 97 8.92 2.35 -4.62
C GLY A 97 9.70 3.32 -5.48
N TRP A 98 11.01 3.14 -5.47
CA TRP A 98 11.96 3.93 -6.22
C TRP A 98 12.89 3.00 -6.99
N THR A 99 13.31 3.43 -8.17
CA THR A 99 14.38 2.78 -8.92
C THR A 99 15.74 3.15 -8.32
N PRO A 100 16.82 2.37 -8.58
CA PRO A 100 18.15 2.66 -8.06
C PRO A 100 18.71 4.04 -8.46
N ASP A 101 18.27 4.59 -9.59
CA ASP A 101 18.63 5.93 -10.08
C ASP A 101 17.75 7.05 -9.50
N GLY A 102 16.91 6.75 -8.49
CA GLY A 102 16.14 7.76 -7.77
C GLY A 102 14.87 8.24 -8.48
N GLN A 103 14.35 7.48 -9.44
CA GLN A 103 13.05 7.75 -10.08
C GLN A 103 11.93 7.00 -9.37
N VAL A 104 10.69 7.46 -9.53
CA VAL A 104 9.54 6.77 -8.93
C VAL A 104 9.26 5.50 -9.73
N LEU A 105 9.26 4.36 -9.05
CA LEU A 105 8.82 3.09 -9.61
C LEU A 105 7.30 2.96 -9.47
N ALA A 106 6.61 2.86 -10.59
CA ALA A 106 5.15 2.69 -10.63
C ALA A 106 4.76 1.48 -11.49
N ILE A 107 3.71 0.78 -11.10
CA ILE A 107 3.04 -0.23 -11.92
C ILE A 107 1.82 0.42 -12.56
N SER A 108 1.65 0.28 -13.88
CA SER A 108 0.49 0.84 -14.57
C SER A 108 0.13 0.05 -15.82
N THR A 109 -1.15 0.14 -16.22
CA THR A 109 -1.66 -0.41 -17.49
C THR A 109 -1.83 0.67 -18.55
N GLN A 110 -1.21 1.84 -18.37
CA GLN A 110 -1.23 2.94 -19.35
C GLN A 110 -0.81 2.42 -20.73
N GLY A 111 -1.56 2.82 -21.76
CA GLY A 111 -1.30 2.43 -23.15
C GLY A 111 -1.56 0.95 -23.46
N GLN A 112 -2.19 0.19 -22.55
CA GLN A 112 -2.44 -1.24 -22.73
C GLN A 112 -3.93 -1.51 -23.00
N ALA A 113 -4.20 -2.44 -23.90
CA ALA A 113 -5.57 -2.84 -24.27
C ALA A 113 -6.33 -3.55 -23.15
N SER A 114 -5.67 -3.93 -22.05
CA SER A 114 -6.27 -4.66 -20.94
C SER A 114 -5.72 -4.21 -19.60
N LEU A 115 -6.61 -4.08 -18.60
CA LEU A 115 -6.26 -3.83 -17.21
C LEU A 115 -5.49 -4.99 -16.55
N ARG A 116 -5.33 -6.13 -17.25
CA ARG A 116 -4.58 -7.30 -16.78
C ARG A 116 -3.14 -7.32 -17.26
N ARG A 117 -2.73 -6.31 -18.03
CA ARG A 117 -1.36 -6.19 -18.55
C ARG A 117 -0.75 -4.93 -17.97
N SER A 118 -0.14 -5.07 -16.81
CA SER A 118 0.53 -4.01 -16.08
C SER A 118 2.03 -4.09 -16.30
N TRP A 119 2.69 -2.94 -16.48
CA TRP A 119 4.14 -2.84 -16.61
C TRP A 119 4.71 -1.98 -15.50
N ALA A 120 5.95 -2.29 -15.13
CA ALA A 120 6.77 -1.40 -14.33
C ALA A 120 7.26 -0.22 -15.18
N ARG A 121 7.14 0.97 -14.59
CA ARG A 121 7.50 2.26 -15.18
C ARG A 121 8.45 2.98 -14.24
N SER A 122 9.51 3.55 -14.81
CA SER A 122 10.38 4.50 -14.14
C SER A 122 9.89 5.90 -14.47
N VAL A 123 9.53 6.70 -13.46
CA VAL A 123 8.95 8.03 -13.62
C VAL A 123 9.93 9.07 -13.10
N PRO A 124 10.56 9.87 -13.99
CA PRO A 124 11.45 10.95 -13.62
C PRO A 124 10.76 11.99 -12.74
N LEU A 125 11.50 12.55 -11.79
CA LEU A 125 10.99 13.62 -10.94
C LEU A 125 10.85 14.94 -11.70
N ASP A 126 11.64 15.21 -12.73
CA ASP A 126 11.58 16.46 -13.49
C ASP A 126 10.31 16.64 -14.35
N GLY A 127 9.42 15.63 -14.38
CA GLY A 127 8.22 15.63 -15.21
C GLY A 127 8.46 15.18 -16.65
N GLY A 128 9.67 14.69 -16.95
CA GLY A 128 10.00 14.04 -18.21
C GLY A 128 9.19 12.76 -18.46
N PRO A 129 9.28 12.20 -19.67
CA PRO A 129 8.55 11.00 -20.04
C PRO A 129 9.02 9.80 -19.21
N ALA A 130 8.07 8.99 -18.75
CA ALA A 130 8.39 7.76 -18.04
C ALA A 130 8.90 6.65 -18.99
N THR A 131 9.85 5.85 -18.50
CA THR A 131 10.42 4.71 -19.23
C THR A 131 9.72 3.42 -18.83
N THR A 132 9.46 2.53 -19.79
CA THR A 132 8.96 1.17 -19.53
C THR A 132 10.12 0.27 -19.19
N LEU A 133 10.08 -0.40 -18.04
CA LEU A 133 11.13 -1.35 -17.68
C LEU A 133 10.95 -2.68 -18.45
N PRO A 134 12.04 -3.33 -18.86
CA PRO A 134 12.02 -4.44 -19.83
C PRO A 134 11.62 -5.80 -19.23
N TYR A 135 10.83 -5.81 -18.15
CA TYR A 135 10.47 -7.04 -17.41
C TYR A 135 9.21 -7.73 -17.91
N GLY A 136 8.52 -7.14 -18.89
CA GLY A 136 7.20 -7.60 -19.32
C GLY A 136 6.10 -7.34 -18.27
N PRO A 137 4.97 -8.06 -18.35
CA PRO A 137 3.86 -7.86 -17.43
C PRO A 137 4.18 -8.28 -15.99
N VAL A 138 4.14 -7.34 -15.06
CA VAL A 138 4.50 -7.55 -13.65
C VAL A 138 3.53 -6.85 -12.70
N GLY A 139 3.41 -7.39 -11.49
CA GLY A 139 2.63 -6.82 -10.39
C GLY A 139 3.47 -6.01 -9.40
N ASP A 140 4.78 -6.29 -9.32
CA ASP A 140 5.74 -5.54 -8.52
C ASP A 140 7.18 -5.82 -8.96
N VAL A 141 8.11 -4.95 -8.56
CA VAL A 141 9.55 -5.10 -8.78
C VAL A 141 10.29 -4.71 -7.51
N ALA A 142 11.25 -5.52 -7.08
CA ALA A 142 12.20 -5.20 -6.02
C ALA A 142 13.61 -5.19 -6.59
N HIS A 143 14.30 -4.04 -6.44
CA HIS A 143 15.70 -3.87 -6.79
C HIS A 143 16.58 -4.04 -5.55
N GLY A 144 17.70 -4.73 -5.70
CA GLY A 144 18.70 -5.01 -4.67
C GLY A 144 19.95 -5.59 -5.32
N PRO A 145 20.63 -6.58 -4.73
CA PRO A 145 21.73 -7.29 -5.40
C PRO A 145 21.31 -7.89 -6.75
N HIS A 146 20.05 -8.28 -6.87
CA HIS A 146 19.44 -8.82 -8.09
C HIS A 146 18.04 -8.23 -8.28
N THR A 147 17.50 -8.32 -9.50
CA THR A 147 16.11 -7.91 -9.77
C THR A 147 15.15 -9.04 -9.43
N VAL A 148 14.17 -8.78 -8.57
CA VAL A 148 13.08 -9.71 -8.23
C VAL A 148 11.76 -9.15 -8.74
N LEU A 149 10.97 -10.00 -9.41
CA LEU A 149 9.67 -9.66 -9.96
C LEU A 149 8.57 -10.44 -9.25
N LEU A 150 7.43 -9.79 -9.02
CA LEU A 150 6.19 -10.44 -8.64
C LEU A 150 5.28 -10.59 -9.87
N SER A 151 5.01 -11.82 -10.29
CA SER A 151 4.08 -12.09 -11.40
C SER A 151 2.64 -12.15 -10.89
N ALA A 152 2.02 -10.99 -10.66
CA ALA A 152 0.66 -10.86 -10.11
C ALA A 152 -0.17 -9.79 -10.85
N THR A 153 -0.29 -9.86 -12.18
CA THR A 153 -0.99 -8.84 -12.99
C THR A 153 -2.51 -8.77 -12.76
N MET A 154 -3.05 -9.69 -11.95
CA MET A 154 -4.41 -9.67 -11.39
C MET A 154 -4.44 -9.98 -9.88
N GLY A 155 -3.27 -10.00 -9.23
CA GLY A 155 -3.17 -10.26 -7.80
C GLY A 155 -4.09 -9.32 -7.05
N ARG A 156 -5.07 -9.87 -6.35
CA ARG A 156 -5.78 -9.13 -5.32
C ARG A 156 -4.98 -9.33 -4.06
N GLU A 157 -4.77 -8.24 -3.35
CA GLU A 157 -4.21 -8.30 -2.02
C GLU A 157 -5.03 -9.26 -1.15
N ALA A 158 -4.36 -10.06 -0.31
CA ALA A 158 -4.94 -11.18 0.44
C ALA A 158 -6.17 -10.79 1.29
N ALA A 159 -6.37 -9.51 1.58
CA ALA A 159 -7.56 -8.99 2.25
C ALA A 159 -8.88 -9.25 1.50
N TRP A 160 -8.83 -9.33 0.16
CA TRP A 160 -10.00 -9.61 -0.67
C TRP A 160 -10.27 -11.10 -0.81
N TRP A 161 -9.21 -11.92 -0.80
CA TRP A 161 -9.31 -13.36 -0.95
C TRP A 161 -8.14 -14.06 -0.25
N LYS A 162 -8.35 -14.40 1.02
CA LYS A 162 -7.38 -15.13 1.83
C LYS A 162 -7.16 -16.54 1.26
N ARG A 163 -5.93 -17.03 1.36
CA ARG A 163 -5.51 -18.39 0.98
C ARG A 163 -5.79 -18.72 -0.48
N TYR A 164 -5.71 -17.72 -1.34
CA TYR A 164 -5.90 -17.92 -2.77
C TYR A 164 -4.79 -18.81 -3.34
N ARG A 165 -5.18 -19.83 -4.12
CA ARG A 165 -4.29 -20.80 -4.80
C ARG A 165 -4.56 -20.93 -6.30
N GLY A 166 -5.36 -20.02 -6.86
CA GLY A 166 -5.67 -20.06 -8.29
C GLY A 166 -4.52 -19.56 -9.15
N GLY A 167 -4.68 -19.64 -10.48
CA GLY A 167 -3.60 -19.38 -11.44
C GLY A 167 -3.00 -17.96 -11.41
N THR A 168 -3.67 -16.99 -10.77
CA THR A 168 -3.17 -15.61 -10.61
C THR A 168 -2.52 -15.34 -9.24
N ALA A 169 -2.23 -16.38 -8.45
CA ALA A 169 -1.47 -16.23 -7.21
C ALA A 169 -0.08 -15.67 -7.56
N GLY A 170 0.40 -14.76 -6.72
CA GLY A 170 1.70 -14.13 -6.89
C GLY A 170 2.82 -15.16 -6.83
N LYS A 171 3.75 -15.07 -7.78
CA LYS A 171 4.95 -15.91 -7.86
C LYS A 171 6.15 -15.00 -7.99
N LEU A 172 7.25 -15.40 -7.37
CA LEU A 172 8.51 -14.68 -7.45
C LEU A 172 9.37 -15.21 -8.58
N TRP A 173 10.01 -14.28 -9.26
CA TRP A 173 11.00 -14.54 -10.30
C TRP A 173 12.22 -13.69 -10.02
N ILE A 174 13.42 -14.22 -10.23
CA ILE A 174 14.68 -13.52 -9.99
C ILE A 174 15.59 -13.66 -11.21
N ASP A 175 16.24 -12.55 -11.58
CA ASP A 175 17.37 -12.55 -12.50
C ASP A 175 18.66 -12.55 -11.68
N ARG A 176 19.26 -13.75 -11.49
CA ARG A 176 20.42 -13.95 -10.62
C ARG A 176 21.72 -13.43 -11.22
N GLU A 177 21.84 -13.48 -12.54
CA GLU A 177 23.08 -13.13 -13.24
C GLU A 177 23.05 -11.68 -13.75
N GLY A 178 21.88 -11.03 -13.77
CA GLY A 178 21.71 -9.68 -14.30
C GLY A 178 21.68 -9.64 -15.82
N GLU A 179 21.45 -10.78 -16.46
CA GLU A 179 21.45 -10.95 -17.92
C GLU A 179 20.04 -10.81 -18.53
N GLY A 180 19.02 -10.59 -17.70
CA GLY A 180 17.61 -10.49 -18.10
C GLY A 180 16.87 -11.83 -18.13
N GLU A 181 17.52 -12.93 -17.71
CA GLU A 181 16.92 -14.25 -17.64
C GLU A 181 16.37 -14.54 -16.24
N PHE A 182 15.04 -14.69 -16.15
CA PHE A 182 14.34 -14.82 -14.88
C PHE A 182 13.99 -16.28 -14.55
N VAL A 183 14.39 -16.74 -13.37
CA VAL A 183 14.04 -18.07 -12.85
C VAL A 183 13.03 -17.96 -11.71
N ARG A 184 12.13 -18.94 -11.60
CA ARG A 184 11.08 -18.96 -10.56
C ARG A 184 11.69 -19.28 -9.19
N LEU A 185 11.39 -18.46 -8.19
CA LEU A 185 11.66 -18.75 -6.78
C LEU A 185 10.43 -19.34 -6.10
N HIS A 186 10.67 -20.20 -5.10
CA HIS A 186 9.62 -20.77 -4.25
C HIS A 186 8.50 -21.45 -5.05
N ALA A 187 8.89 -22.20 -6.09
CA ALA A 187 7.93 -22.78 -7.05
C ALA A 187 6.90 -23.73 -6.39
N GLU A 188 7.33 -24.42 -5.34
CA GLU A 188 6.57 -25.39 -4.56
C GLU A 188 5.84 -24.76 -3.36
N LEU A 189 5.99 -23.45 -3.13
CA LEU A 189 5.34 -22.79 -2.01
C LEU A 189 3.83 -22.69 -2.27
N ASP A 190 3.05 -23.40 -1.47
CA ASP A 190 1.59 -23.41 -1.57
C ASP A 190 0.98 -22.18 -0.89
N GLY A 191 1.24 -21.00 -1.45
CA GLY A 191 0.87 -19.69 -0.89
C GLY A 191 0.66 -18.63 -1.96
N ASN A 192 -0.14 -17.61 -1.64
CA ASN A 192 -0.08 -16.37 -2.42
C ASN A 192 1.13 -15.57 -1.94
N ILE A 193 1.99 -15.09 -2.84
CA ILE A 193 3.12 -14.23 -2.50
C ILE A 193 2.80 -12.78 -2.85
N GLU A 194 3.16 -11.83 -1.99
CA GLU A 194 2.96 -10.39 -2.20
C GLU A 194 4.12 -9.57 -1.63
N TYR A 195 4.28 -8.33 -2.10
CA TYR A 195 5.26 -7.35 -1.61
C TYR A 195 6.69 -7.91 -1.46
N PRO A 196 7.34 -8.36 -2.55
CA PRO A 196 8.76 -8.69 -2.49
C PRO A 196 9.60 -7.46 -2.17
N LEU A 197 10.66 -7.64 -1.41
CA LEU A 197 11.58 -6.59 -1.00
C LEU A 197 12.95 -7.17 -0.65
N TRP A 198 14.01 -6.37 -0.80
CA TRP A 198 15.37 -6.74 -0.40
C TRP A 198 15.69 -6.18 0.98
N VAL A 199 16.27 -7.02 1.84
CA VAL A 199 16.77 -6.65 3.17
C VAL A 199 18.12 -7.31 3.37
N GLY A 200 19.18 -6.51 3.36
CA GLY A 200 20.55 -7.05 3.27
C GLY A 200 20.70 -7.98 2.06
N ASP A 201 21.06 -9.23 2.32
CA ASP A 201 21.25 -10.29 1.33
C ASP A 201 20.02 -11.20 1.15
N ARG A 202 18.89 -10.88 1.80
CA ARG A 202 17.68 -11.70 1.79
C ARG A 202 16.56 -11.05 0.99
N ILE A 203 15.76 -11.90 0.36
CA ILE A 203 14.50 -11.53 -0.27
C ILE A 203 13.39 -11.78 0.74
N ALA A 204 12.80 -10.71 1.25
CA ALA A 204 11.62 -10.76 2.10
C ALA A 204 10.34 -10.62 1.27
N PHE A 205 9.26 -11.22 1.74
CA PHE A 205 7.95 -11.19 1.09
C PHE A 205 6.84 -11.60 2.05
N LEU A 206 5.61 -11.23 1.72
CA LEU A 206 4.41 -11.69 2.43
C LEU A 206 3.88 -12.98 1.79
N SER A 207 3.47 -13.94 2.62
CA SER A 207 2.80 -15.14 2.15
C SER A 207 1.82 -15.71 3.17
N ASP A 208 0.82 -16.47 2.71
CA ASP A 208 -0.13 -17.16 3.58
C ASP A 208 -0.13 -18.69 3.39
N HIS A 209 1.02 -19.26 2.98
CA HIS A 209 1.18 -20.70 2.82
C HIS A 209 0.96 -21.49 4.13
N GLU A 210 1.25 -20.88 5.29
CA GLU A 210 0.95 -21.45 6.61
C GLU A 210 -0.40 -20.96 7.19
N GLY A 211 -1.32 -20.50 6.33
CA GLY A 211 -2.73 -20.26 6.66
C GLY A 211 -3.10 -18.83 7.12
N THR A 212 -2.15 -18.04 7.61
CA THR A 212 -2.31 -16.59 7.89
C THR A 212 -1.19 -15.83 7.18
N GLY A 213 -1.48 -14.66 6.63
CA GLY A 213 -0.48 -13.82 5.97
C GLY A 213 0.60 -13.39 6.97
N ALA A 214 1.83 -13.78 6.70
CA ALA A 214 3.01 -13.53 7.52
C ALA A 214 4.18 -13.05 6.65
N LEU A 215 5.17 -12.43 7.28
CA LEU A 215 6.42 -12.04 6.66
C LEU A 215 7.39 -13.23 6.65
N TYR A 216 7.96 -13.51 5.49
CA TYR A 216 8.98 -14.52 5.29
C TYR A 216 10.19 -13.92 4.59
N SER A 217 11.31 -14.63 4.62
CA SER A 217 12.45 -14.33 3.76
C SER A 217 13.22 -15.58 3.35
N SER A 218 13.94 -15.50 2.24
CA SER A 218 14.92 -16.52 1.82
C SER A 218 16.18 -15.87 1.26
N LEU A 219 17.22 -16.67 1.05
CA LEU A 219 18.36 -16.25 0.21
C LEU A 219 17.95 -16.15 -1.26
N ALA A 220 18.82 -15.56 -2.09
CA ALA A 220 18.59 -15.35 -3.53
C ALA A 220 18.41 -16.64 -4.33
N ASP A 221 18.97 -17.75 -3.82
CA ASP A 221 18.81 -19.08 -4.40
C ASP A 221 17.49 -19.77 -3.99
N GLY A 222 16.73 -19.17 -3.05
CA GLY A 222 15.50 -19.71 -2.48
C GLY A 222 15.72 -20.58 -1.23
N SER A 223 16.96 -20.80 -0.81
CA SER A 223 17.28 -21.56 0.39
C SER A 223 17.02 -20.77 1.67
N ASP A 224 17.08 -21.46 2.82
CA ASP A 224 16.96 -20.86 4.14
C ASP A 224 15.67 -20.02 4.29
N LEU A 225 14.53 -20.61 3.95
CA LEU A 225 13.23 -19.97 4.12
C LEU A 225 12.92 -19.80 5.61
N ARG A 226 12.73 -18.55 6.06
CA ARG A 226 12.45 -18.16 7.44
C ARG A 226 11.13 -17.40 7.54
N ARG A 227 10.43 -17.54 8.65
CA ARG A 227 9.25 -16.75 9.02
C ARG A 227 9.63 -15.74 10.10
N HIS A 228 9.14 -14.50 9.97
CA HIS A 228 9.50 -13.36 10.83
C HIS A 228 8.34 -12.78 11.63
N THR A 229 7.12 -13.27 11.41
CA THR A 229 5.95 -12.83 12.16
C THR A 229 5.17 -14.02 12.72
N PRO A 230 4.48 -13.86 13.85
CA PRO A 230 3.61 -14.89 14.40
C PRO A 230 2.53 -15.38 13.42
N LEU A 231 2.10 -16.62 13.60
CA LEU A 231 0.91 -17.16 12.94
C LEU A 231 -0.33 -17.01 13.83
N GLY A 232 -1.49 -16.91 13.19
CA GLY A 232 -2.75 -16.65 13.88
C GLY A 232 -2.98 -15.16 14.12
N GLY A 233 -4.23 -14.73 14.17
CA GLY A 233 -4.60 -13.32 14.25
C GLY A 233 -4.78 -12.64 12.89
N PHE A 234 -4.42 -11.36 12.80
CA PHE A 234 -4.57 -10.56 11.59
C PHE A 234 -3.36 -10.73 10.65
N TYR A 235 -3.62 -10.67 9.35
CA TYR A 235 -2.58 -10.78 8.32
C TYR A 235 -1.59 -9.62 8.42
N ALA A 236 -0.29 -9.93 8.35
CA ALA A 236 0.72 -8.95 7.97
C ALA A 236 0.49 -8.53 6.50
N ARG A 237 0.49 -7.22 6.24
CA ARG A 237 0.09 -6.62 4.95
C ARG A 237 0.96 -5.40 4.64
N HIS A 238 1.11 -5.11 3.35
CA HIS A 238 1.76 -3.89 2.85
C HIS A 238 3.21 -3.73 3.35
N ALA A 239 3.99 -4.81 3.36
CA ALA A 239 5.38 -4.76 3.80
C ALA A 239 6.20 -3.80 2.93
N ALA A 240 7.15 -3.10 3.56
CA ALA A 240 8.09 -2.18 2.93
C ALA A 240 9.38 -2.11 3.73
N THR A 241 10.46 -1.61 3.12
CA THR A 241 11.81 -1.61 3.68
C THR A 241 12.61 -0.37 3.27
N ASP A 242 13.63 -0.07 4.05
CA ASP A 242 14.71 0.88 3.72
C ASP A 242 16.02 0.16 3.30
N GLY A 243 15.96 -1.17 3.14
CA GLY A 243 17.08 -2.05 2.84
C GLY A 243 17.65 -2.80 4.05
N ALA A 244 17.29 -2.40 5.27
CA ALA A 244 17.76 -3.04 6.51
C ALA A 244 16.61 -3.48 7.43
N ARG A 245 15.56 -2.66 7.54
CA ARG A 245 14.41 -2.88 8.42
C ARG A 245 13.15 -3.13 7.62
N VAL A 246 12.20 -3.87 8.18
CA VAL A 246 10.89 -4.09 7.54
C VAL A 246 9.78 -3.50 8.38
N VAL A 247 8.96 -2.66 7.77
CA VAL A 247 7.67 -2.23 8.35
C VAL A 247 6.54 -2.92 7.62
N TYR A 248 5.49 -3.25 8.37
CA TYR A 248 4.26 -3.77 7.80
C TYR A 248 3.06 -3.28 8.61
N SER A 249 1.87 -3.44 8.04
CA SER A 249 0.61 -3.16 8.72
C SER A 249 -0.08 -4.45 9.13
N SER A 250 -0.68 -4.47 10.32
CA SER A 250 -1.56 -5.55 10.78
C SER A 250 -2.62 -4.97 11.70
N ALA A 251 -3.88 -5.37 11.52
CA ALA A 251 -5.02 -4.89 12.31
C ALA A 251 -5.22 -3.36 12.39
N GLY A 252 -4.70 -2.60 11.41
CA GLY A 252 -4.75 -1.13 11.44
C GLY A 252 -3.64 -0.48 12.26
N GLU A 253 -2.66 -1.27 12.69
CA GLU A 253 -1.45 -0.81 13.38
C GLU A 253 -0.22 -1.02 12.50
N LEU A 254 0.86 -0.28 12.79
CA LEU A 254 2.15 -0.46 12.14
C LEU A 254 3.10 -1.24 13.06
N TRP A 255 3.82 -2.16 12.46
CA TRP A 255 4.79 -3.02 13.11
C TRP A 255 6.12 -2.88 12.40
N LEU A 256 7.20 -2.86 13.18
CA LEU A 256 8.56 -2.73 12.70
C LEU A 256 9.36 -3.95 13.16
N LEU A 257 10.18 -4.44 12.24
CA LEU A 257 11.18 -5.46 12.47
C LEU A 257 12.54 -4.81 12.17
N ASP A 258 13.41 -4.76 13.17
CA ASP A 258 14.69 -4.04 13.08
C ASP A 258 15.74 -4.81 12.23
N ASP A 259 15.61 -6.14 12.09
CA ASP A 259 16.43 -7.00 11.22
C ASP A 259 15.70 -8.31 10.86
N LEU A 260 16.28 -9.17 10.00
CA LEU A 260 15.75 -10.51 9.68
C LEU A 260 16.50 -11.66 10.38
N ASP A 261 17.33 -11.35 11.38
CA ASP A 261 18.24 -12.28 12.06
C ASP A 261 17.84 -12.57 13.52
N GLY A 262 16.55 -12.36 13.83
CA GLY A 262 15.96 -12.75 15.11
C GLY A 262 15.32 -11.60 15.88
N ALA A 263 15.27 -10.39 15.32
CA ALA A 263 14.43 -9.34 15.86
C ALA A 263 12.96 -9.82 16.01
N GLU A 264 12.32 -9.40 17.08
CA GLU A 264 10.88 -9.61 17.28
C GLU A 264 10.10 -8.37 16.79
N PRO A 265 8.98 -8.54 16.08
CA PRO A 265 8.18 -7.41 15.63
C PRO A 265 7.70 -6.54 16.80
N ARG A 266 7.99 -5.24 16.74
CA ARG A 266 7.49 -4.25 17.71
C ARG A 266 6.47 -3.32 17.08
N ARG A 267 5.40 -3.02 17.83
CA ARG A 267 4.37 -2.08 17.41
C ARG A 267 4.88 -0.64 17.51
N LEU A 268 4.60 0.18 16.51
CA LEU A 268 4.90 1.62 16.53
C LEU A 268 3.75 2.38 17.20
N ASP A 269 4.03 3.03 18.33
CA ASP A 269 3.04 3.84 19.05
C ASP A 269 2.92 5.24 18.44
N ILE A 270 2.08 5.37 17.42
CA ILE A 270 1.91 6.59 16.63
C ILE A 270 0.60 7.28 16.98
N ARG A 271 0.69 8.59 17.24
CA ARG A 271 -0.46 9.46 17.44
C ARG A 271 -0.59 10.45 16.28
N LEU A 272 -1.71 10.39 15.57
CA LEU A 272 -2.03 11.40 14.55
C LEU A 272 -2.16 12.78 15.19
N GLY A 273 -1.36 13.73 14.74
CA GLY A 273 -1.43 15.12 15.17
C GLY A 273 -2.51 15.90 14.42
N GLY A 274 -3.14 16.87 15.09
CA GLY A 274 -4.09 17.80 14.46
C GLY A 274 -5.56 17.37 14.54
N PRO A 275 -6.48 18.21 14.05
CA PRO A 275 -7.91 17.93 14.09
C PRO A 275 -8.30 16.81 13.11
N ARG A 276 -9.11 15.86 13.59
CA ARG A 276 -9.67 14.74 12.82
C ARG A 276 -10.95 15.20 12.09
N VAL A 277 -10.79 16.08 11.10
CA VAL A 277 -11.91 16.76 10.43
C VAL A 277 -12.94 15.80 9.83
N ASP A 278 -12.50 14.66 9.31
CA ASP A 278 -13.40 13.66 8.71
C ASP A 278 -14.25 12.90 9.74
N LEU A 279 -13.89 12.97 11.03
CA LEU A 279 -14.70 12.43 12.11
C LEU A 279 -15.70 13.44 12.67
N GLN A 280 -15.66 14.71 12.22
CA GLN A 280 -16.60 15.70 12.71
C GLN A 280 -18.01 15.41 12.16
N PRO A 281 -19.04 15.48 13.02
CA PRO A 281 -20.42 15.46 12.56
C PRO A 281 -20.66 16.60 11.58
N HIS A 282 -21.26 16.30 10.44
CA HIS A 282 -21.64 17.29 9.44
C HIS A 282 -23.04 17.01 8.91
N PRO A 283 -23.80 18.05 8.53
CA PRO A 283 -25.09 17.85 7.89
C PRO A 283 -24.90 17.18 6.53
N VAL A 284 -25.82 16.30 6.16
CA VAL A 284 -25.84 15.67 4.84
C VAL A 284 -27.03 16.14 4.02
N ASN A 285 -26.84 16.24 2.70
CA ASN A 285 -27.94 16.51 1.78
C ASN A 285 -28.86 15.29 1.71
N ALA A 286 -30.07 15.41 2.24
CA ALA A 286 -31.04 14.32 2.30
C ALA A 286 -31.40 13.75 0.91
N ALA A 287 -31.45 14.58 -0.13
CA ALA A 287 -31.76 14.13 -1.49
C ALA A 287 -30.70 13.19 -2.05
N ARG A 288 -29.41 13.41 -1.73
CA ARG A 288 -28.31 12.51 -2.13
C ARG A 288 -28.39 11.14 -1.45
N TRP A 289 -28.97 11.08 -0.25
CA TRP A 289 -29.02 9.89 0.59
C TRP A 289 -30.44 9.31 0.72
N PHE A 290 -31.35 9.74 -0.15
CA PHE A 290 -32.70 9.19 -0.22
C PHE A 290 -32.62 7.69 -0.53
N GLY A 291 -33.21 6.87 0.34
CA GLY A 291 -33.33 5.44 0.14
C GLY A 291 -34.68 5.08 -0.47
N SER A 292 -35.75 5.41 0.24
CA SER A 292 -37.12 5.10 -0.15
C SER A 292 -38.13 6.04 0.51
N ALA A 293 -39.34 6.09 -0.04
CA ALA A 293 -40.48 6.73 0.59
C ALA A 293 -41.72 5.83 0.48
N ALA A 294 -42.52 5.79 1.53
CA ALA A 294 -43.80 5.11 1.55
C ALA A 294 -44.89 6.11 2.00
N PRO A 295 -45.81 6.51 1.11
CA PRO A 295 -46.92 7.37 1.51
C PRO A 295 -47.86 6.64 2.45
N ASP A 296 -48.50 7.40 3.32
CA ASP A 296 -49.53 6.87 4.20
C ASP A 296 -50.84 6.64 3.44
N HIS A 297 -51.75 5.89 4.06
CA HIS A 297 -53.04 5.57 3.43
C HIS A 297 -53.93 6.80 3.21
N THR A 298 -53.66 7.92 3.88
CA THR A 298 -54.42 9.16 3.72
C THR A 298 -53.84 10.13 2.70
N ALA A 299 -52.66 9.83 2.14
CA ALA A 299 -51.88 10.71 1.28
C ALA A 299 -51.58 12.09 1.92
N ARG A 300 -51.49 12.15 3.26
CA ARG A 300 -51.16 13.35 4.05
C ARG A 300 -49.76 13.27 4.66
N GLY A 301 -49.08 12.14 4.50
CA GLY A 301 -47.70 12.00 4.92
C GLY A 301 -46.97 10.88 4.21
N SER A 302 -45.68 10.80 4.44
CA SER A 302 -44.81 9.74 3.94
C SER A 302 -43.74 9.41 4.97
N ALA A 303 -43.48 8.12 5.16
CA ALA A 303 -42.26 7.67 5.82
C ALA A 303 -41.12 7.68 4.79
N VAL A 304 -40.05 8.41 5.07
CA VAL A 304 -38.89 8.59 4.18
C VAL A 304 -37.64 8.03 4.86
N ALA A 305 -36.96 7.12 4.18
CA ALA A 305 -35.67 6.59 4.60
C ALA A 305 -34.54 7.45 4.01
N VAL A 306 -33.69 8.01 4.88
CA VAL A 306 -32.50 8.78 4.51
C VAL A 306 -31.31 8.23 5.28
N ARG A 307 -30.30 7.71 4.55
CA ARG A 307 -29.06 7.19 5.15
C ARG A 307 -29.29 6.20 6.33
N GLY A 308 -30.31 5.35 6.22
CA GLY A 308 -30.67 4.34 7.24
C GLY A 308 -31.51 4.87 8.41
N ALA A 309 -31.75 6.18 8.51
CA ALA A 309 -32.73 6.76 9.41
C ALA A 309 -34.11 6.86 8.73
N VAL A 310 -35.18 6.76 9.51
CA VAL A 310 -36.56 6.90 9.02
C VAL A 310 -37.16 8.17 9.60
N HIS A 311 -37.76 8.97 8.73
CA HIS A 311 -38.37 10.25 9.04
C HIS A 311 -39.83 10.25 8.58
N TRP A 312 -40.73 10.85 9.36
CA TRP A 312 -42.08 11.15 8.88
C TRP A 312 -42.13 12.56 8.31
N VAL A 313 -42.68 12.71 7.11
CA VAL A 313 -42.82 14.00 6.41
C VAL A 313 -44.29 14.17 6.05
N THR A 314 -44.85 15.35 6.28
CA THR A 314 -46.25 15.72 5.98
C THR A 314 -46.31 16.84 4.95
#